data_AF-R7N6N3-F1
#
_entry.id   AF-R7N6N3-F1
#
_cell.length_a   1.000
_cell.length_b   1.000
_cell.length_c   1.000
_cell.angle_alpha   90.00
_cell.angle_beta   90.00
_cell.angle_gamma   90.00
#
_symmetry.space_group_name_H-M   'P 1'
#
loop_
_entity.id
_entity.type
_entity.pdbx_description
1 polymer ?
#
loop_
_entity_poly.entity_id
_entity_poly.type
_entity_poly.pdbx_seq_one_letter_code
_entity_poly.pdbx_strand_id
1 'polypeptide(L)'
;MMPNPIIVYIQAHWVEWLFAAAIGLLGFMYRRIMNQLKEEKRKNDALMLGVQCLLRESIVANYNKYQDKDYCPIYAKESIKRVYEAYHNLGGNDVATKLYHTMLDMPEEPKDEQ
;
A
#
# COMPACT_ATOMS: atom_id res chain seq x y z
N MET A 1 36.77 59.84 -8.21
CA MET A 1 35.52 59.29 -8.78
C MET A 1 34.73 58.68 -7.64
N MET A 2 33.54 59.21 -7.31
CA MET A 2 32.71 58.57 -6.29
C MET A 2 32.30 57.18 -6.78
N PRO A 3 32.39 56.13 -5.94
CA PRO A 3 31.92 54.81 -6.32
C PRO A 3 30.43 54.89 -6.67
N ASN A 4 30.02 54.22 -7.75
CA ASN A 4 28.65 54.25 -8.21
C ASN A 4 27.71 53.76 -7.08
N PRO A 5 26.68 54.52 -6.69
CA PRO A 5 25.79 54.16 -5.58
C PRO A 5 25.14 52.78 -5.74
N ILE A 6 24.96 52.33 -6.98
CA ILE A 6 24.45 50.99 -7.30
C ILE A 6 25.40 49.89 -6.83
N ILE A 7 26.72 50.07 -6.99
CA ILE A 7 27.73 49.07 -6.61
C ILE A 7 27.80 48.93 -5.09
N VAL A 8 27.73 50.04 -4.36
CA VAL A 8 27.72 50.05 -2.89
C VAL A 8 26.50 49.33 -2.33
N TYR A 9 25.33 49.55 -2.94
CA TYR A 9 24.09 48.87 -2.54
C TYR A 9 24.15 47.36 -2.77
N ILE A 10 24.65 46.91 -3.92
CA ILE A 10 24.84 45.49 -4.21
C ILE A 10 25.82 44.86 -3.21
N GLN A 11 26.92 45.55 -2.89
CA GLN A 11 27.93 45.06 -1.96
C GLN A 11 27.40 44.95 -0.52
N ALA A 12 26.39 45.76 -0.14
CA ALA A 12 25.75 45.66 1.17
C ALA A 12 24.75 44.48 1.27
N HIS A 13 24.02 44.16 0.19
CA HIS A 13 22.87 43.24 0.26
C HIS A 13 23.04 41.89 -0.46
N TRP A 14 24.16 41.64 -1.17
CA TRP A 14 24.33 40.39 -1.93
C TRP A 14 24.26 39.11 -1.09
N VAL A 15 24.68 39.18 0.19
CA VAL A 15 24.62 38.06 1.13
C VAL A 15 23.16 37.69 1.46
N GLU A 16 22.30 38.69 1.67
CA GLU A 16 20.88 38.48 1.95
C GLU A 16 20.18 37.83 0.76
N TRP A 17 20.50 38.29 -0.46
CA TRP A 17 19.95 37.68 -1.68
C TRP A 17 20.47 36.27 -1.92
N LEU A 18 21.72 35.96 -1.55
CA LEU A 18 22.26 34.61 -1.59
C LEU A 18 21.48 33.68 -0.66
N PHE A 19 21.24 34.10 0.59
CA PHE A 19 20.45 33.31 1.53
C PHE A 19 18.99 33.16 1.09
N ALA A 20 18.37 34.22 0.56
CA ALA A 20 17.02 34.16 0.02
C ALA A 20 16.92 33.16 -1.16
N ALA A 21 17.90 33.21 -2.07
CA ALA A 21 18.01 32.26 -3.18
C ALA A 21 18.24 30.82 -2.68
N ALA A 22 19.10 30.62 -1.68
CA ALA A 22 19.36 29.31 -1.09
C ALA A 22 18.10 28.72 -0.42
N ILE A 23 17.36 29.51 0.36
CA ILE A 23 16.11 29.10 0.99
C ILE A 23 15.05 28.78 -0.08
N GLY A 24 14.95 29.60 -1.13
CA GLY A 24 14.06 29.35 -2.26
C GLY A 24 14.38 28.04 -2.97
N LEU A 25 15.66 27.76 -3.21
CA LEU A 25 16.14 26.51 -3.81
C LEU A 25 15.79 25.31 -2.93
N LEU A 26 16.10 25.39 -1.63
CA LEU A 26 15.81 24.32 -0.67
C LEU A 26 14.31 24.05 -0.57
N GLY A 27 13.49 25.09 -0.51
CA GLY A 27 12.03 24.96 -0.48
C GLY A 27 11.48 24.34 -1.77
N PHE A 28 12.03 24.70 -2.92
CA PHE A 28 11.66 24.10 -4.20
C PHE A 28 12.04 22.61 -4.25
N MET A 29 13.26 22.25 -3.83
CA MET A 29 13.71 20.86 -3.77
C MET A 29 12.87 20.04 -2.80
N TYR A 30 12.61 20.56 -1.61
CA TYR A 30 11.76 19.91 -0.61
C TYR A 30 10.36 19.62 -1.15
N ARG A 31 9.71 20.62 -1.78
CA ARG A 31 8.40 20.44 -2.41
C ARG A 31 8.43 19.37 -3.49
N ARG A 32 9.49 19.33 -4.33
CA ARG A 32 9.63 18.34 -5.38
C ARG A 32 9.73 16.92 -4.80
N ILE A 33 10.55 16.71 -3.78
CA ILE A 33 10.71 15.41 -3.11
C ILE A 33 9.40 14.98 -2.45
N MET A 34 8.74 15.89 -1.72
CA MET A 34 7.46 15.61 -1.06
C MET A 34 6.36 15.22 -2.06
N ASN A 35 6.31 15.88 -3.22
CA ASN A 35 5.36 15.55 -4.28
C ASN A 35 5.63 14.15 -4.84
N GLN A 36 6.90 13.79 -5.09
CA GLN A 36 7.27 12.45 -5.55
C GLN A 36 6.92 11.38 -4.52
N LEU A 37 7.26 11.59 -3.25
CA LEU A 37 6.92 10.66 -2.16
C LEU A 37 5.41 10.45 -2.03
N LYS A 38 4.62 11.52 -2.19
CA LYS A 38 3.16 11.44 -2.16
C LYS A 38 2.61 10.66 -3.34
N GLU A 39 3.20 10.82 -4.52
CA GLU A 39 2.79 10.09 -5.73
C GLU A 39 3.13 8.59 -5.61
N GLU A 40 4.34 8.27 -5.17
CA GLU A 40 4.75 6.88 -4.94
C GLU A 40 3.93 6.21 -3.84
N LYS A 41 3.63 6.94 -2.75
CA LYS A 41 2.71 6.44 -1.72
C LYS A 41 1.32 6.14 -2.31
N ARG A 42 0.75 7.03 -3.12
CA ARG A 42 -0.55 6.80 -3.78
C ARG A 42 -0.54 5.58 -4.69
N LYS A 43 0.53 5.39 -5.48
CA LYS A 43 0.69 4.21 -6.33
C LYS A 43 0.78 2.95 -5.49
N ASN A 44 1.58 2.96 -4.42
CA ASN A 44 1.71 1.84 -3.51
C ASN A 44 0.38 1.51 -2.82
N ASP A 45 -0.34 2.50 -2.31
CA ASP A 45 -1.66 2.31 -1.70
C ASP A 45 -2.65 1.67 -2.69
N ALA A 46 -2.65 2.11 -3.95
CA ALA A 46 -3.48 1.53 -5.01
C ALA A 46 -3.07 0.08 -5.35
N LEU A 47 -1.76 -0.23 -5.37
CA LEU A 47 -1.25 -1.58 -5.57
C LEU A 47 -1.65 -2.50 -4.41
N MET A 48 -1.46 -2.04 -3.17
CA MET A 48 -1.87 -2.77 -1.97
C MET A 48 -3.37 -3.09 -1.98
N LEU A 49 -4.21 -2.11 -2.35
CA LEU A 49 -5.64 -2.31 -2.51
C LEU A 49 -5.96 -3.33 -3.61
N GLY A 50 -5.29 -3.23 -4.77
CA GLY A 50 -5.45 -4.20 -5.85
C GLY A 50 -5.09 -5.63 -5.44
N VAL A 51 -3.97 -5.81 -4.75
CA VAL A 51 -3.54 -7.11 -4.21
C VAL A 51 -4.52 -7.61 -3.17
N GLN A 52 -5.01 -6.76 -2.27
CA GLN A 52 -6.04 -7.10 -1.30
C GLN A 52 -7.31 -7.63 -1.99
N CYS A 53 -7.79 -6.96 -3.05
CA CYS A 53 -8.93 -7.41 -3.84
C CYS A 53 -8.70 -8.77 -4.50
N LEU A 54 -7.50 -9.03 -5.03
CA LEU A 54 -7.16 -10.32 -5.63
C LEU A 54 -7.10 -11.45 -4.61
N LEU A 55 -6.50 -11.21 -3.44
CA LEU A 55 -6.48 -12.19 -2.35
C LEU A 55 -7.88 -12.48 -1.83
N ARG A 56 -8.71 -11.44 -1.68
CA ARG A 56 -10.12 -11.57 -1.34
C ARG A 56 -10.86 -12.47 -2.33
N GLU A 57 -10.70 -12.22 -3.62
CA GLU A 57 -11.31 -13.04 -4.68
C GLU A 57 -10.82 -14.49 -4.62
N SER A 58 -9.53 -14.71 -4.38
CA SER A 58 -8.98 -16.05 -4.18
C SER A 58 -9.63 -16.79 -3.01
N ILE A 59 -9.96 -16.10 -1.92
CA ILE A 59 -10.68 -16.68 -0.77
C ILE A 59 -12.10 -17.08 -1.16
N VAL A 60 -12.84 -16.18 -1.81
CA VAL A 60 -14.20 -16.48 -2.30
C VAL A 60 -14.20 -17.66 -3.26
N ALA A 61 -13.28 -17.69 -4.22
CA ALA A 61 -13.17 -18.75 -5.21
C ALA A 61 -12.85 -20.11 -4.56
N ASN A 62 -11.95 -20.15 -3.57
CA ASN A 62 -11.64 -21.36 -2.84
C ASN A 62 -12.85 -21.83 -2.01
N TYR A 63 -13.55 -20.91 -1.36
CA TYR A 63 -14.77 -21.26 -0.62
C TYR A 63 -15.80 -21.90 -1.55
N ASN A 64 -16.14 -21.26 -2.67
CA ASN A 64 -17.11 -21.80 -3.63
C ASN A 64 -16.71 -23.19 -4.15
N LYS A 65 -15.41 -23.40 -4.44
CA LYS A 65 -14.90 -24.69 -4.95
C LYS A 65 -15.13 -25.86 -3.99
N TYR A 66 -15.04 -25.62 -2.68
CA TYR A 66 -15.14 -26.67 -1.65
C TYR A 66 -16.51 -26.69 -0.97
N GLN A 67 -17.26 -25.58 -1.02
CA GLN A 67 -18.63 -25.51 -0.54
C GLN A 67 -19.52 -26.55 -1.23
N ASP A 68 -19.44 -26.65 -2.56
CA ASP A 68 -20.24 -27.62 -3.33
C ASP A 68 -19.89 -29.09 -3.01
N LYS A 69 -18.76 -29.34 -2.35
CA LYS A 69 -18.27 -30.68 -2.01
C LYS A 69 -18.55 -31.05 -0.56
N ASP A 70 -19.00 -30.11 0.28
CA ASP A 70 -19.18 -30.28 1.72
C ASP A 70 -17.91 -30.72 2.49
N TYR A 71 -16.72 -30.67 1.89
CA TYR A 71 -15.44 -30.96 2.55
C TYR A 71 -14.30 -30.09 1.99
N CYS A 72 -13.32 -29.79 2.85
CA CYS A 72 -12.12 -29.02 2.54
C CYS A 72 -10.87 -29.80 2.97
N PRO A 73 -10.09 -30.38 2.02
CA PRO A 73 -8.87 -31.11 2.33
C PRO A 73 -7.87 -30.29 3.15
N ILE A 74 -7.06 -30.97 3.97
CA ILE A 74 -6.02 -30.34 4.82
C ILE A 74 -5.11 -29.40 4.00
N TYR A 75 -4.64 -29.82 2.83
CA TYR A 75 -3.77 -28.99 2.00
C TYR A 75 -4.43 -27.68 1.55
N ALA A 76 -5.76 -27.69 1.34
CA ALA A 76 -6.51 -26.51 0.93
C ALA A 76 -6.68 -25.55 2.12
N LYS A 77 -6.89 -26.09 3.33
CA LYS A 77 -6.91 -25.31 4.58
C LYS A 77 -5.56 -24.62 4.86
N GLU A 78 -4.45 -25.32 4.67
CA GLU A 78 -3.11 -24.73 4.84
C GLU A 78 -2.81 -23.66 3.79
N SER A 79 -3.18 -23.93 2.54
CA SER A 79 -3.00 -22.96 1.44
C SER A 79 -3.78 -21.67 1.70
N ILE A 80 -5.06 -21.80 2.08
CA ILE A 80 -5.92 -20.63 2.28
C ILE A 80 -5.54 -19.82 3.53
N LYS A 81 -4.93 -20.44 4.55
CA LYS A 81 -4.38 -19.74 5.72
C LYS A 81 -3.34 -18.70 5.34
N ARG A 82 -2.42 -19.04 4.43
CA ARG A 82 -1.39 -18.09 3.95
C ARG A 82 -1.99 -16.95 3.14
N VAL A 83 -2.99 -17.25 2.31
CA VAL A 83 -3.71 -16.23 1.52
C VAL A 83 -4.47 -15.28 2.45
N TYR A 84 -5.16 -15.82 3.45
CA TYR A 84 -5.90 -15.04 4.44
C TYR A 84 -4.98 -14.17 5.29
N GLU A 85 -3.84 -14.68 5.75
CA GLU A 85 -2.87 -13.91 6.52
C GLU A 85 -2.37 -12.68 5.73
N ALA A 86 -2.02 -12.88 4.45
CA ALA A 86 -1.63 -11.77 3.57
C ALA A 86 -2.78 -10.77 3.34
N TYR A 87 -4.01 -11.26 3.15
CA TYR A 87 -5.20 -10.43 2.99
C TYR A 87 -5.46 -9.57 4.23
N HIS A 88 -5.40 -10.19 5.41
CA HIS A 88 -5.65 -9.54 6.68
C HIS A 88 -4.56 -8.49 7.00
N ASN A 89 -3.29 -8.80 6.71
CA ASN A 89 -2.18 -7.87 6.87
C ASN A 89 -2.30 -6.63 5.98
N LEU A 90 -3.00 -6.72 4.85
CA LEU A 90 -3.33 -5.57 3.99
C LEU A 90 -4.57 -4.79 4.49
N GLY A 91 -5.12 -5.13 5.66
CA GLY A 91 -6.30 -4.50 6.26
C GLY A 91 -7.63 -5.15 5.88
N GLY A 92 -7.59 -6.36 5.31
CA GLY A 92 -8.79 -7.10 4.91
C GLY A 92 -9.55 -7.65 6.11
N ASN A 93 -10.85 -7.35 6.21
CA ASN A 93 -11.68 -7.82 7.33
C ASN A 93 -13.18 -7.84 7.01
N ASP A 94 -13.53 -8.21 5.79
CA ASP A 94 -14.93 -8.25 5.33
C ASP A 94 -15.47 -9.69 5.26
N VAL A 95 -16.45 -9.94 4.37
CA VAL A 95 -17.03 -11.28 4.16
C VAL A 95 -15.98 -12.37 3.91
N ALA A 96 -14.83 -12.06 3.28
CA ALA A 96 -13.79 -13.04 3.02
C ALA A 96 -13.21 -13.65 4.30
N THR A 97 -13.15 -12.89 5.41
CA THR A 97 -12.75 -13.41 6.72
C THR A 97 -13.70 -14.49 7.20
N LYS A 98 -15.02 -14.26 7.08
CA LYS A 98 -16.02 -15.24 7.46
C LYS A 98 -15.94 -16.50 6.60
N LEU A 99 -15.74 -16.34 5.30
CA LEU A 99 -15.60 -17.47 4.36
C LEU A 99 -14.36 -18.30 4.68
N TYR A 100 -13.23 -17.66 4.97
CA TYR A 100 -12.02 -18.32 5.42
C TYR A 100 -12.26 -19.19 6.67
N HIS A 101 -12.87 -18.64 7.73
CA HIS A 101 -13.17 -19.41 8.93
C HIS A 101 -14.12 -20.57 8.64
N THR A 102 -15.15 -20.33 7.83
CA THR A 102 -16.10 -21.38 7.41
C THR A 102 -15.38 -22.52 6.67
N MET A 103 -14.39 -22.21 5.82
CA MET A 103 -13.56 -23.23 5.16
C MET A 103 -12.73 -24.06 6.13
N LEU A 104 -12.22 -23.46 7.21
CA LEU A 104 -11.45 -24.19 8.20
C LEU A 104 -12.31 -25.15 9.02
N ASP A 105 -13.57 -24.77 9.25
CA ASP A 105 -14.55 -25.57 9.99
C ASP A 105 -15.15 -26.72 9.15
N MET A 106 -14.93 -26.75 7.83
CA MET A 106 -15.36 -27.86 6.98
C MET A 106 -14.63 -29.17 7.34
N PRO A 107 -15.28 -30.33 7.18
CA PRO A 107 -14.63 -31.63 7.36
C PRO A 107 -13.52 -31.82 6.33
N GLU A 108 -12.51 -32.64 6.67
CA GLU A 108 -11.31 -32.82 5.85
C GLU A 108 -11.43 -33.96 4.85
N GLU A 109 -12.34 -34.88 5.13
CA GLU A 109 -12.67 -36.02 4.30
C GLU A 109 -14.11 -35.86 3.78
N PRO A 110 -14.39 -36.33 2.55
CA PRO A 110 -15.77 -36.40 2.06
C PRO A 110 -16.60 -37.26 3.01
N LYS A 111 -17.85 -36.88 3.24
CA LYS A 111 -18.78 -37.73 3.99
C LYS A 111 -18.98 -39.01 3.17
N ASP A 112 -18.63 -40.16 3.74
CA ASP A 112 -18.95 -41.45 3.13
C ASP A 112 -20.46 -41.49 2.87
N GLU A 113 -20.85 -41.60 1.59
CA GLU A 113 -22.22 -41.89 1.19
C GLU A 113 -22.53 -43.31 1.67
N GLN A 114 -23.25 -43.42 2.80
CA GLN A 114 -23.91 -44.67 3.23
C GLN A 114 -25.21 -44.88 2.47
#